data_AF-A0A959VZK8-F1
#
_entry.id   AF-A0A959VZK8-F1
#
_cell.length_a   1.000
_cell.length_b   1.000
_cell.length_c   1.000
_cell.angle_alpha   90.00
_cell.angle_beta   90.00
_cell.angle_gamma   90.00
#
_symmetry.space_group_name_H-M   'P 1'
#
loop_
_entity.id
_entity.type
_entity.pdbx_description
1 polymer ?
#
loop_
_entity_poly.entity_id
_entity_poly.type
_entity_poly.pdbx_seq_one_letter_code
_entity_poly.pdbx_strand_id
1 'polypeptide(L)' 'MSETEHIGVLDSGQKVTPEDIRELTGAVTPHFAQQVRVRVGRLIEGLDAKDPARIFGEREMARLEDLAHHSGQPGAGPAH' A
#
# COMPACT_ATOMS: atom_id res chain seq x y z
N MET A 1 -11.53 -37.51 -5.20
CA MET A 1 -10.16 -37.03 -5.45
C MET A 1 -10.29 -35.57 -5.78
N SER A 2 -9.65 -34.71 -5.00
CA SER A 2 -10.01 -33.31 -4.82
C SER A 2 -9.66 -32.44 -6.02
N GLU A 3 -10.70 -31.79 -6.56
CA GLU A 3 -10.58 -30.67 -7.47
C GLU A 3 -9.97 -29.51 -6.67
N THR A 4 -8.75 -29.12 -7.01
CA THR A 4 -8.02 -28.10 -6.27
C THR A 4 -8.53 -26.75 -6.77
N GLU A 5 -9.40 -26.11 -5.99
CA GLU A 5 -9.89 -24.77 -6.24
C GLU A 5 -8.71 -23.79 -6.24
N HIS A 6 -8.19 -23.52 -7.43
CA HIS A 6 -7.13 -22.55 -7.67
C HIS A 6 -7.76 -21.15 -7.56
N ILE A 7 -7.75 -20.55 -6.36
CA ILE A 7 -8.07 -19.13 -6.19
C ILE A 7 -6.90 -18.31 -6.78
N GLY A 8 -6.88 -18.20 -8.11
CA GLY A 8 -5.88 -17.47 -8.87
C GLY A 8 -6.09 -15.96 -8.81
N VAL A 9 -5.82 -15.34 -7.67
CA VAL A 9 -5.93 -13.87 -7.53
C VAL A 9 -4.56 -13.16 -7.51
N LEU A 10 -3.44 -13.88 -7.34
CA LEU A 10 -2.12 -13.24 -7.17
C LEU A 10 -1.07 -13.60 -8.24
N ASP A 11 -1.40 -14.45 -9.22
CA ASP A 11 -0.51 -14.77 -10.35
C ASP A 11 -1.07 -14.14 -11.63
N SER A 12 -1.15 -12.82 -11.65
CA SER A 12 -1.17 -12.09 -12.91
C SER A 12 0.15 -11.34 -12.94
N GLY A 13 0.98 -11.54 -13.96
CA GLY A 13 2.25 -10.82 -14.18
C GLY A 13 2.06 -9.31 -14.41
N GLN A 14 1.02 -8.72 -13.80
CA GLN A 14 0.71 -7.32 -13.81
C GLN A 14 1.70 -6.63 -12.88
N LYS A 15 2.58 -5.85 -13.50
CA LYS A 15 3.53 -5.01 -12.80
C LYS A 15 2.77 -4.05 -11.90
N VAL A 16 3.08 -4.05 -10.60
CA VAL A 16 2.54 -3.10 -9.63
C VAL A 16 2.85 -1.68 -10.10
N THR A 17 1.82 -0.83 -10.11
CA THR A 17 1.91 0.58 -10.51
C THR A 17 1.77 1.52 -9.30
N PRO A 18 2.23 2.78 -9.40
CA PRO A 18 1.94 3.80 -8.40
C PRO A 18 0.44 4.00 -8.16
N GLU A 19 -0.38 3.83 -9.21
CA GLU A 19 -1.84 3.94 -9.15
C GLU A 19 -2.46 2.84 -8.27
N ASP A 20 -2.01 1.59 -8.39
CA ASP A 20 -2.47 0.49 -7.53
C ASP A 20 -2.20 0.78 -6.04
N ILE A 21 -1.03 1.36 -5.75
CA ILE A 21 -0.66 1.76 -4.40
C ILE A 21 -1.55 2.92 -3.92
N ARG A 22 -1.82 3.91 -4.79
CA ARG A 22 -2.70 5.04 -4.45
C ARG A 22 -4.13 4.57 -4.16
N GLU A 23 -4.66 3.64 -4.93
CA GLU A 23 -5.98 3.06 -4.67
C GLU A 23 -6.01 2.35 -3.32
N LEU A 24 -4.93 1.65 -2.96
CA LEU A 24 -4.80 0.98 -1.68
C LEU A 24 -4.68 1.95 -0.48
N THR A 25 -4.03 3.12 -0.64
CA THR A 25 -3.72 4.04 0.46
C THR A 25 -4.60 5.28 0.54
N GLY A 26 -5.38 5.59 -0.51
CA GLY A 26 -6.10 6.85 -0.65
C GLY A 26 -7.16 7.12 0.43
N ALA A 27 -7.86 6.08 0.90
CA ALA A 27 -8.97 6.20 1.86
C ALA A 27 -8.69 5.48 3.20
N VAL A 28 -7.41 5.28 3.55
CA VAL A 28 -7.04 4.60 4.79
C VAL A 28 -7.41 5.43 6.03
N THR A 29 -8.02 4.77 7.01
CA THR A 29 -8.23 5.34 8.35
C THR A 29 -7.04 5.02 9.26
N PRO A 30 -6.80 5.83 10.31
CA PRO A 30 -5.64 5.65 11.19
C PRO A 30 -5.49 4.24 11.80
N HIS A 31 -6.61 3.62 12.21
CA HIS A 31 -6.58 2.28 12.79
C HIS A 31 -6.02 1.22 11.82
N PHE A 32 -6.28 1.36 10.52
CA PHE A 32 -5.82 0.41 9.51
C PHE A 32 -4.46 0.78 8.90
N ALA A 33 -3.90 1.93 9.25
CA ALA A 33 -2.71 2.45 8.58
C ALA A 33 -1.50 1.52 8.69
N GLN A 34 -1.26 0.92 9.87
CA GLN A 34 -0.18 -0.06 10.03
C GLN A 34 -0.41 -1.35 9.23
N GLN A 35 -1.65 -1.82 9.13
CA GLN A 35 -1.97 -3.01 8.33
C GLN A 35 -1.75 -2.75 6.84
N VAL A 36 -2.17 -1.57 6.36
CA VAL A 36 -1.95 -1.18 4.97
C VAL A 36 -0.47 -0.94 4.67
N ARG A 37 0.30 -0.37 5.61
CA ARG A 37 1.75 -0.18 5.47
C ARG A 37 2.47 -1.50 5.22
N VAL A 38 2.14 -2.55 5.97
CA VAL A 38 2.71 -3.89 5.77
C VAL A 38 2.35 -4.45 4.39
N ARG A 39 1.11 -4.22 3.93
CA ARG A 39 0.68 -4.68 2.60
C ARG A 39 1.42 -3.95 1.48
N VAL A 40 1.60 -2.62 1.57
CA VAL A 40 2.40 -1.84 0.61
C VAL A 40 3.84 -2.35 0.58
N GLY A 41 4.44 -2.63 1.75
CA GLY A 41 5.79 -3.19 1.83
C GLY A 41 5.95 -4.48 1.02
N ARG A 42 4.99 -5.41 1.14
CA ARG A 42 4.99 -6.66 0.36
C ARG A 42 4.84 -6.45 -1.14
N LEU A 43 4.07 -5.43 -1.56
CA LEU A 43 3.87 -5.11 -2.97
C LEU A 43 5.14 -4.57 -3.63
N ILE A 44 5.98 -3.85 -2.87
CA ILE A 44 7.17 -3.18 -3.42
C ILE A 44 8.50 -3.91 -3.15
N GLU A 45 8.50 -4.94 -2.30
CA GLU A 45 9.71 -5.68 -1.87
C GLU A 45 10.53 -6.24 -3.05
N GLY A 46 9.85 -6.72 -4.10
CA GLY A 46 10.48 -7.29 -5.29
C GLY A 46 10.84 -6.29 -6.40
N LEU A 47 10.56 -4.99 -6.21
CA LEU A 47 10.76 -3.97 -7.24
C LEU A 47 12.17 -3.39 -7.21
N ASP A 48 12.70 -2.99 -8.37
CA ASP A 48 13.97 -2.26 -8.46
C ASP A 48 13.91 -0.92 -7.71
N ALA A 49 15.02 -0.48 -7.14
CA ALA A 49 15.11 0.77 -6.38
C ALA A 49 14.71 2.01 -7.19
N LYS A 50 14.82 1.97 -8.52
CA LYS A 50 14.41 3.06 -9.43
C LYS A 50 12.98 2.92 -9.95
N ASP A 51 12.27 1.85 -9.56
CA ASP A 51 10.89 1.66 -9.99
C ASP A 51 9.97 2.75 -9.39
N PRO A 52 9.16 3.43 -10.21
CA PRO A 52 8.27 4.48 -9.72
C PRO A 52 7.27 3.98 -8.67
N ALA A 53 6.82 2.73 -8.76
CA ALA A 53 5.91 2.15 -7.77
C ALA A 53 6.62 1.92 -6.44
N ARG A 54 7.89 1.53 -6.44
CA ARG A 54 8.69 1.40 -5.21
C ARG A 54 8.89 2.74 -4.52
N ILE A 55 9.35 3.75 -5.27
CA ILE A 55 9.57 5.10 -4.74
C ILE A 55 8.27 5.68 -4.16
N PHE A 56 7.15 5.50 -4.87
CA PHE A 56 5.85 5.95 -4.38
C PHE A 56 5.38 5.16 -3.14
N GLY A 57 5.54 3.84 -3.15
CA GLY A 57 5.18 2.98 -2.02
C GLY A 57 5.98 3.26 -0.74
N GLU A 58 7.28 3.53 -0.85
CA GLU A 58 8.12 3.92 0.29
C GLU A 58 7.63 5.24 0.92
N ARG A 59 7.21 6.22 0.09
CA ARG A 59 6.62 7.48 0.57
C ARG A 59 5.29 7.27 1.27
N GLU A 60 4.41 6.45 0.69
CA GLU A 60 3.13 6.12 1.30
C GLU A 60 3.29 5.32 2.60
N MET A 61 4.28 4.43 2.70
CA MET A 61 4.59 3.73 3.95
C MET A 61 4.94 4.69 5.09
N ALA A 62 5.73 5.74 4.82
CA ALA A 62 6.04 6.76 5.80
C ALA A 62 4.79 7.56 6.21
N ARG A 63 3.93 7.92 5.25
CA ARG A 63 2.64 8.59 5.52
C ARG A 63 1.71 7.72 6.37
N LEU A 64 1.64 6.42 6.11
CA LEU A 64 0.81 5.48 6.85
C LEU A 64 1.31 5.29 8.28
N GLU A 65 2.63 5.27 8.47
CA GLU A 65 3.24 5.22 9.80
C GLU A 65 2.86 6.47 10.60
N ASP A 66 3.05 7.65 10.03
CA ASP A 66 2.63 8.93 10.61
C ASP A 66 1.13 8.93 10.96
N LEU A 67 0.27 8.54 10.01
CA LEU A 67 -1.17 8.46 10.20
C LEU A 67 -1.56 7.52 11.37
N ALA A 68 -0.85 6.41 11.56
CA ALA A 68 -1.07 5.51 12.69
C ALA A 68 -0.70 6.15 14.03
N HIS A 69 0.37 6.95 14.07
CA HIS A 69 0.81 7.66 15.27
C HIS A 69 -0.08 8.87 15.60
N HIS A 70 -0.62 9.54 14.58
CA HIS A 70 -1.43 10.75 14.70
C HIS A 70 -2.94 10.50 14.82
N SER A 71 -3.40 9.28 15.13
CA SER A 71 -4.82 8.95 15.31
C SER A 71 -5.57 9.73 16.42
N GLY A 72 -4.91 10.72 17.06
CA GLY A 72 -5.48 11.67 18.01
C GLY A 72 -5.32 13.16 17.64
N GLN A 73 -4.72 13.51 16.49
CA GLN A 73 -4.63 14.90 16.00
C GLN A 73 -4.92 14.93 14.49
N PRO A 74 -5.95 15.67 14.03
CA PRO A 74 -6.23 15.75 12.60
C PRO A 74 -5.05 16.43 11.90
N GLY A 75 -4.34 15.65 11.08
CA GLY A 75 -3.30 16.18 10.20
C GLY A 75 -3.91 17.20 9.25
N ALA A 76 -3.47 18.46 9.37
CA ALA A 76 -3.79 19.52 8.43
C ALA A 76 -3.17 19.19 7.06
N GLY A 77 -3.91 18.46 6.21
CA GLY A 77 -3.63 18.42 4.78
C GLY A 77 -4.08 19.75 4.16
N PRO A 78 -3.28 20.40 3.30
CA PRO A 78 -3.71 21.64 2.66
C PRO A 78 -4.91 21.34 1.76
N ALA A 79 -6.04 21.99 2.06
CA ALA A 79 -7.16 22.09 1.16
C ALA A 79 -6.68 22.81 -0.10
N HIS A 80 -6.78 22.13 -1.23
CA HIS A 80 -6.43 22.67 -2.54
C HIS A 80 -7.54 23.57 -3.08
#